data_AF-A0A0C9W5N5-F1
#
_entry.id   AF-A0A0C9W5N5-F1
#
_cell.length_a   1.000
_cell.length_b   1.000
_cell.length_c   1.000
_cell.angle_alpha   90.00
_cell.angle_beta   90.00
_cell.angle_gamma   90.00
#
_symmetry.space_group_name_H-M   'P 1'
#
loop_
_entity.id
_entity.type
_entity.pdbx_description
1 polymer ?
#
loop_
_entity_poly.entity_id
_entity_poly.type
_entity_poly.pdbx_seq_one_letter_code
_entity_poly.pdbx_strand_id
1 'polypeptide(L)' 'DAQCTVNIQHNCHDNKCTIELGAVAMQEREKSSDRKFIVKHLNPSDFILNTSQMRDASTLQQFQV' A
#
# COMPACT_ATOMS: atom_id res chain seq x y z
N ASP A 1 -0.74 -19.31 15.93
CA ASP A 1 -1.87 -18.44 16.25
C ASP A 1 -1.48 -17.01 15.89
N ALA A 2 -2.29 -16.29 15.12
CA ALA A 2 -2.01 -14.91 14.69
C ALA A 2 -2.91 -13.96 15.47
N GLN A 3 -2.32 -13.12 16.33
CA GLN A 3 -3.07 -12.33 17.33
C GLN A 3 -3.71 -11.05 16.78
N CYS A 4 -3.15 -10.46 15.72
CA CYS A 4 -3.76 -9.35 15.00
C CYS A 4 -3.19 -9.25 13.58
N THR A 5 -3.92 -8.61 12.66
CA THR A 5 -3.43 -8.28 11.32
C THR A 5 -3.24 -6.78 11.21
N VAL A 6 -2.03 -6.34 10.88
CA VAL A 6 -1.71 -4.91 10.68
C VAL A 6 -1.84 -4.50 9.22
N ASN A 7 -2.48 -3.35 8.98
CA ASN A 7 -2.56 -2.76 7.65
C ASN A 7 -1.50 -1.67 7.53
N ILE A 8 -0.33 -2.03 7.02
CA ILE A 8 0.79 -1.12 6.77
C ILE A 8 0.68 -0.62 5.33
N GLN A 9 0.65 0.70 5.15
CA GLN A 9 0.59 1.34 3.84
C GLN A 9 1.75 2.32 3.69
N HIS A 10 2.19 2.55 2.46
CA HIS A 10 3.19 3.57 2.18
C HIS A 10 2.58 4.97 2.31
N ASN A 11 3.32 5.92 2.90
CA ASN A 11 2.88 7.31 3.00
C ASN A 11 3.04 8.04 1.65
N CYS A 12 2.23 7.65 0.66
CA CYS A 12 2.34 8.18 -0.70
C CYS A 12 2.07 9.69 -0.77
N HIS A 13 1.20 10.21 0.11
CA HIS A 13 0.76 11.60 0.12
C HIS A 13 1.91 12.54 0.48
N ASP A 14 2.55 12.31 1.62
CA ASP A 14 3.63 13.19 2.10
C ASP A 14 4.90 13.04 1.26
N ASN A 15 5.18 11.82 0.78
CA ASN A 15 6.30 11.55 -0.11
C ASN A 15 6.06 12.00 -1.56
N LYS A 16 4.87 12.52 -1.89
CA LYS A 16 4.52 12.99 -3.25
C LYS A 16 4.86 11.96 -4.33
N CYS A 17 4.52 10.71 -4.06
CA CYS A 17 4.80 9.61 -4.99
C CYS A 17 4.11 9.86 -6.34
N THR A 18 4.79 9.53 -7.42
CA THR A 18 4.30 9.80 -8.77
C THR A 18 3.58 8.58 -9.34
N ILE A 19 2.60 8.83 -10.21
CA ILE A 19 1.91 7.77 -10.94
C ILE A 19 2.51 7.71 -12.35
N GLU A 20 3.15 6.59 -12.68
CA GLU A 20 3.77 6.38 -13.98
C GLU A 20 3.03 5.29 -14.77
N LEU A 21 2.98 5.41 -16.09
CA LEU A 21 2.40 4.38 -16.98
C LEU A 21 3.46 3.29 -17.23
N GLY A 22 3.64 2.38 -16.27
CA GLY A 22 4.85 1.55 -16.19
C GLY A 22 4.67 0.05 -16.42
N ALA A 23 3.52 -0.54 -16.07
CA ALA A 23 3.38 -2.01 -16.10
C ALA A 23 2.51 -2.48 -17.26
N VAL A 24 3.01 -3.42 -18.07
CA VAL A 24 2.17 -4.16 -19.02
C VAL A 24 1.15 -4.96 -18.22
N ALA A 25 -0.12 -4.76 -18.50
CA ALA A 25 -1.20 -5.50 -17.87
C ALA A 25 -1.08 -6.97 -18.30
N MET A 26 -0.90 -7.86 -17.33
CA MET A 26 -1.11 -9.29 -17.55
C MET A 26 -2.61 -9.55 -17.45
N GLN A 27 -3.21 -10.09 -18.50
CA GLN A 27 -4.61 -10.54 -18.55
C GLN A 27 -4.60 -12.01 -18.94
N GLU A 28 -5.24 -12.87 -18.15
CA GLU A 28 -5.35 -14.31 -18.45
C GLU A 28 -4.00 -15.04 -18.69
N ARG A 29 -2.91 -14.52 -18.07
CA ARG A 29 -1.51 -14.97 -18.24
C ARG A 29 -0.84 -14.56 -19.57
N GLU A 30 -1.49 -13.73 -20.37
CA GLU A 30 -0.91 -13.13 -21.57
C GLU A 30 -0.56 -11.66 -21.32
N LYS A 31 0.52 -11.18 -21.97
CA LYS A 31 0.91 -9.77 -21.96
C LYS A 31 -0.08 -9.02 -22.86
N SER A 32 -0.94 -8.20 -22.26
CA SER A 32 -1.86 -7.35 -23.01
C SER A 32 -1.13 -6.12 -23.58
N SER A 33 -1.72 -5.46 -24.58
CA SER A 33 -1.29 -4.14 -25.04
C SER A 33 -1.60 -3.04 -24.01
N ASP A 34 -2.46 -3.32 -23.03
CA ASP A 34 -2.85 -2.38 -22.00
C ASP A 34 -1.71 -2.12 -21.02
N ARG A 35 -1.49 -0.84 -20.70
CA ARG A 35 -0.56 -0.43 -19.66
C ARG A 35 -1.33 0.04 -18.43
N LYS A 36 -0.91 -0.41 -17.26
CA LYS A 36 -1.46 0.04 -15.98
C LYS A 36 -0.58 1.15 -15.41
N PHE A 37 -1.26 2.12 -14.83
CA PHE A 37 -0.64 3.11 -13.97
C PHE A 37 -0.13 2.42 -12.70
N ILE A 38 1.12 2.71 -12.35
CA ILE A 38 1.78 2.22 -11.13
C ILE A 38 2.24 3.41 -10.30
N VAL A 39 2.19 3.27 -8.99
CA VAL A 39 2.76 4.25 -8.07
C VAL A 39 4.25 3.99 -7.96
N LYS A 40 5.05 5.04 -8.17
CA LYS A 40 6.49 5.03 -7.97
C LYS A 40 6.82 5.70 -6.64
N HIS A 41 7.22 4.88 -5.68
CA HIS A 41 7.57 5.34 -4.35
C HIS A 41 8.96 5.99 -4.34
N LEU A 42 9.05 7.22 -3.83
CA LEU A 42 10.32 7.95 -3.70
C LEU A 42 11.09 7.56 -2.43
N ASN A 43 10.38 7.34 -1.31
CA ASN A 43 10.95 6.86 -0.05
C ASN A 43 10.30 5.53 0.35
N PRO A 44 10.83 4.38 -0.11
CA PRO A 44 10.15 3.09 0.03
C PRO A 44 9.97 2.62 1.48
N SER A 45 10.67 3.22 2.43
CA SER A 45 10.63 2.82 3.85
C SER A 45 9.66 3.64 4.71
N ASP A 46 9.01 4.66 4.13
CA ASP A 46 8.07 5.50 4.87
C ASP A 46 6.67 4.89 4.88
N PHE A 47 6.35 4.24 5.99
CA PHE A 47 5.12 3.50 6.18
C PHE A 47 4.28 4.09 7.30
N ILE A 48 2.96 4.07 7.07
CA ILE A 48 1.94 4.44 8.03
C ILE A 48 1.08 3.22 8.35
N LEU A 49 0.67 3.13 9.61
CA LEU A 49 -0.27 2.11 10.06
C LEU A 49 -1.70 2.61 9.87
N ASN A 50 -2.45 1.98 8.98
CA ASN A 50 -3.86 2.31 8.78
C ASN A 50 -4.74 1.55 9.78
N THR A 51 -4.99 2.15 10.94
CA THR A 51 -5.85 1.60 11.98
C THR A 51 -7.34 1.76 11.70
N SER A 52 -7.74 2.66 10.79
CA SER A 52 -9.15 2.92 10.47
C SER A 52 -9.87 1.75 9.80
N GLN A 53 -9.11 0.89 9.12
CA GLN A 53 -9.64 -0.27 8.38
C GLN A 53 -9.30 -1.61 9.04
N MET A 54 -8.83 -1.59 10.28
CA MET A 54 -8.42 -2.79 11.00
C MET A 54 -9.51 -3.26 11.95
N ARG A 55 -9.94 -4.53 11.81
CA ARG A 55 -10.91 -5.16 12.73
C ARG A 55 -10.37 -5.21 14.17
N ASP A 56 -9.06 -5.44 14.31
CA ASP A 56 -8.38 -5.57 15.60
C ASP A 56 -7.64 -4.27 15.98
N ALA A 57 -8.09 -3.11 15.46
CA ALA A 57 -7.46 -1.81 15.71
C ALA A 57 -7.42 -1.45 17.21
N SER A 58 -8.39 -1.92 17.99
CA SER A 58 -8.47 -1.69 19.44
C SER A 58 -7.23 -2.22 20.17
N THR A 59 -6.66 -3.34 19.73
CA THR A 59 -5.44 -3.92 20.31
C THR A 59 -4.20 -3.02 20.09
N LEU A 60 -4.26 -2.14 19.09
CA LEU A 60 -3.16 -1.23 18.72
C LEU A 60 -3.38 0.22 19.15
N GLN A 61 -4.54 0.58 19.70
CA GLN A 61 -4.81 1.94 20.18
C GLN A 61 -3.80 2.39 21.24
N GLN A 62 -3.32 1.49 22.09
CA GLN A 62 -2.31 1.78 23.12
C GLN A 62 -0.94 2.21 22.56
N PHE A 63 -0.68 1.96 21.28
CA PHE A 63 0.56 2.36 20.59
C PHE A 63 0.39 3.59 19.71
N GLN A 64 -0.79 4.21 19.71
CA GLN A 64 -1.01 5.50 19.07
C GLN A 64 -0.43 6.60 19.98
N VAL A 65 0.45 7.44 19.42
CA VAL A 65 1.06 8.59 20.09
C VAL A 65 0.27 9.85 19.76
#